data_AF-J2YCT6-F1
#
_entry.id   AF-J2YCT6-F1
#
_cell.length_a   1.000
_cell.length_b   1.000
_cell.length_c   1.000
_cell.angle_alpha   90.00
_cell.angle_beta   90.00
_cell.angle_gamma   90.00
#
_symmetry.space_group_name_H-M   'P 1'
#
loop_
_entity.id
_entity.type
_entity.pdbx_description
1 polymer ?
#
loop_
_entity_poly.entity_id
_entity_poly.type
_entity_poly.pdbx_seq_one_letter_code
_entity_poly.pdbx_strand_id
1 'polypeptide(L)'
;MKYSMANREKLIEDLREWLKDGDSLIDLDDVRDVVSSPRLFDVTVRDLKESLVSVGDTFLDQRTMLADWPQRTYGVSLESWRILSSKTQLIGAFHHNDASVSKIQVWSFEPGSLTEMQMRLAVALTYTNAELRAESRIVGALNHVLNDLGFCLDGDRY
;
A
#
# COMPACT_ATOMS: atom_id res chain seq x y z
N MET A 1 11.95 -3.83 -19.42
CA MET A 1 11.32 -4.86 -18.55
C MET A 1 9.87 -5.09 -19.00
N LYS A 2 9.34 -6.32 -18.97
CA LYS A 2 7.88 -6.54 -19.17
C LYS A 2 7.15 -6.12 -17.89
N TYR A 3 5.94 -5.58 -18.02
CA TYR A 3 5.05 -5.27 -16.89
C TYR A 3 5.03 -6.40 -15.85
N SER A 4 5.16 -6.04 -14.58
CA SER A 4 5.26 -7.00 -13.47
C SER A 4 4.36 -6.63 -12.28
N MET A 5 4.29 -7.53 -11.31
CA MET A 5 3.52 -7.37 -10.07
C MET A 5 4.45 -7.33 -8.86
N ALA A 6 4.06 -6.62 -7.81
CA ALA A 6 4.87 -6.44 -6.60
C ALA A 6 5.23 -7.75 -5.85
N ASN A 7 4.50 -8.84 -6.08
CA ASN A 7 4.76 -10.16 -5.50
C ASN A 7 5.80 -10.99 -6.26
N ARG A 8 6.35 -10.49 -7.37
CA ARG A 8 7.34 -11.22 -8.16
C ARG A 8 8.65 -11.36 -7.37
N GLU A 9 9.24 -12.55 -7.42
CA GLU A 9 10.56 -12.80 -6.85
C GLU A 9 11.61 -11.89 -7.50
N LYS A 10 12.59 -11.44 -6.70
CA LYS A 10 13.71 -10.58 -7.11
C LYS A 10 13.31 -9.25 -7.78
N LEU A 11 12.05 -8.83 -7.65
CA LEU A 11 11.57 -7.60 -8.28
C LEU A 11 12.42 -6.37 -7.91
N ILE A 12 12.76 -6.20 -6.63
CA ILE A 12 13.53 -5.05 -6.16
C ILE A 12 14.96 -5.05 -6.73
N GLU A 13 15.58 -6.22 -6.85
CA GLU A 13 16.91 -6.37 -7.46
C GLU A 13 16.86 -6.01 -8.94
N ASP A 14 15.91 -6.57 -9.69
CA ASP A 14 15.74 -6.29 -11.11
C ASP A 14 15.43 -4.82 -11.39
N LEU A 15 14.60 -4.18 -10.56
CA LEU A 15 14.29 -2.75 -10.69
C LEU A 15 15.54 -1.90 -10.45
N ARG A 16 16.34 -2.26 -9.45
CA ARG A 16 17.62 -1.58 -9.17
C ARG A 16 18.61 -1.75 -10.33
N GLU A 17 18.73 -2.93 -10.91
CA GLU A 17 19.62 -3.15 -12.05
C GLU A 17 19.17 -2.39 -13.31
N TRP A 18 17.86 -2.21 -13.49
CA TRP A 18 17.31 -1.63 -14.71
C TRP A 18 17.10 -0.12 -14.67
N LEU A 19 16.64 0.42 -13.54
CA LEU A 19 16.26 1.84 -13.40
C LEU A 19 17.31 2.70 -12.70
N LYS A 20 18.25 2.12 -11.97
CA LYS A 20 19.20 2.92 -11.20
C LYS A 20 20.18 3.63 -12.13
N ASP A 21 20.24 4.96 -12.00
CA ASP A 21 21.25 5.80 -12.65
C ASP A 21 22.25 6.30 -11.60
N GLY A 22 23.46 5.72 -11.59
CA GLY A 22 24.50 6.06 -10.62
C GLY A 22 24.13 5.70 -9.17
N ASP A 23 24.29 6.66 -8.26
CA ASP A 23 24.07 6.49 -6.81
C ASP A 23 22.74 7.10 -6.32
N SER A 24 21.89 7.60 -7.21
CA SER A 24 20.59 8.15 -6.81
C SER A 24 19.58 7.06 -6.45
N LEU A 25 18.58 7.45 -5.66
CA LEU A 25 17.37 6.65 -5.45
C LEU A 25 16.52 6.67 -6.72
N ILE A 26 15.79 5.58 -6.96
CA ILE A 26 14.87 5.45 -8.09
C ILE A 26 13.53 6.10 -7.73
N ASP A 27 13.00 6.94 -8.63
CA ASP A 27 11.68 7.55 -8.44
C ASP A 27 10.59 6.47 -8.53
N LEU A 28 9.68 6.43 -7.55
CA LEU A 28 8.57 5.49 -7.52
C LEU A 28 7.65 5.66 -8.74
N ASP A 29 7.61 6.84 -9.35
CA ASP A 29 6.86 7.05 -10.61
C ASP A 29 7.45 6.24 -11.77
N ASP A 30 8.77 6.13 -11.88
CA ASP A 30 9.41 5.26 -12.87
C ASP A 30 9.10 3.77 -12.61
N VAL A 31 8.94 3.41 -11.33
CA VAL A 31 8.53 2.05 -10.95
C VAL A 31 7.08 1.78 -11.33
N ARG A 32 6.18 2.76 -11.17
CA ARG A 32 4.75 2.65 -11.53
C ARG A 32 4.52 2.43 -13.02
N ASP A 33 5.44 2.86 -13.87
CA ASP A 33 5.39 2.62 -15.31
C ASP A 33 5.62 1.15 -15.68
N VAL A 34 6.22 0.35 -14.79
CA VAL A 34 6.54 -1.07 -15.05
C VAL A 34 6.03 -2.07 -14.02
N VAL A 35 5.57 -1.59 -12.86
CA VAL A 35 4.97 -2.41 -11.81
C VAL A 35 3.55 -1.93 -11.55
N SER A 36 2.59 -2.83 -11.77
CA SER A 36 1.18 -2.51 -11.51
C SER A 36 0.89 -2.44 -10.01
N SER A 37 -0.01 -1.52 -9.64
CA SER A 37 -0.56 -1.45 -8.28
C SER A 37 -1.21 -2.79 -7.91
N PRO A 38 -0.95 -3.32 -6.70
CA PRO A 38 -1.65 -4.51 -6.24
C PRO A 38 -3.10 -4.20 -5.85
N ARG A 39 -3.42 -2.95 -5.49
CA ARG A 39 -4.75 -2.51 -5.02
C ARG A 39 -5.72 -2.42 -6.20
N LEU A 40 -6.77 -3.25 -6.14
CA LEU A 40 -7.86 -3.26 -7.12
C LEU A 40 -8.96 -2.26 -6.76
N PHE A 41 -9.40 -2.28 -5.50
CA PHE A 41 -10.40 -1.37 -4.95
C PHE A 41 -10.40 -1.42 -3.43
N ASP A 42 -11.11 -0.49 -2.80
CA ASP A 42 -11.30 -0.46 -1.36
C ASP A 42 -12.77 -0.61 -1.00
N VAL A 43 -12.98 -1.15 0.20
CA VAL A 43 -14.29 -1.19 0.84
C VAL A 43 -14.14 -0.79 2.29
N THR A 44 -15.21 -0.21 2.84
CA THR A 44 -15.28 0.12 4.25
C THR A 44 -16.24 -0.85 4.93
N VAL A 45 -15.79 -1.42 6.05
CA VAL A 45 -16.56 -2.38 6.83
C VAL A 45 -16.66 -1.96 8.29
N ARG A 46 -17.72 -2.41 8.96
CA ARG A 46 -17.93 -2.25 10.40
C ARG A 46 -17.68 -3.57 11.14
N ASP A 47 -17.15 -3.48 12.35
CA ASP A 47 -16.96 -4.59 13.29
C ASP A 47 -16.17 -5.76 12.68
N LEU A 48 -15.08 -5.45 11.97
CA LEU A 48 -14.19 -6.47 11.42
C LEU A 48 -13.54 -7.27 12.56
N LYS A 49 -13.84 -8.58 12.62
CA LYS A 49 -13.34 -9.48 13.67
C LYS A 49 -12.11 -10.30 13.27
N GLU A 50 -11.77 -10.30 11.97
CA GLU A 50 -10.68 -11.12 11.43
C GLU A 50 -9.32 -10.42 11.62
N SER A 51 -8.28 -11.21 11.92
CA SER A 51 -6.90 -10.72 11.95
C SER A 51 -6.34 -10.72 10.52
N LEU A 52 -6.42 -9.57 9.86
CA LEU A 52 -5.95 -9.38 8.49
C LEU A 52 -4.58 -8.69 8.44
N VAL A 53 -3.92 -8.79 7.30
CA VAL A 53 -2.61 -8.17 7.06
C VAL A 53 -2.76 -6.66 7.05
N SER A 54 -1.93 -5.95 7.82
CA SER A 54 -1.92 -4.48 7.81
C SER A 54 -1.31 -3.97 6.49
N VAL A 55 -2.03 -3.09 5.80
CA VAL A 55 -1.57 -2.42 4.57
C VAL A 55 -1.94 -0.93 4.62
N GLY A 56 -1.58 -0.15 3.60
CA GLY A 56 -1.93 1.27 3.52
C GLY A 56 -1.50 2.05 4.76
N ASP A 57 -2.39 2.91 5.28
CA ASP A 57 -2.09 3.80 6.39
C ASP A 57 -1.69 3.06 7.67
N THR A 58 -2.30 1.90 7.96
CA THR A 58 -1.94 1.12 9.16
C THR A 58 -0.55 0.51 9.04
N PHE A 59 -0.14 0.09 7.85
CA PHE A 59 1.22 -0.38 7.62
C PHE A 59 2.26 0.74 7.78
N LEU A 60 1.94 1.94 7.29
CA LEU A 60 2.81 3.12 7.44
C LEU A 60 2.87 3.57 8.89
N ASP A 61 1.72 3.66 9.57
CA ASP A 61 1.63 4.05 10.98
C ASP A 61 2.52 3.19 11.88
N GLN A 62 2.45 1.87 11.70
CA GLN A 62 3.29 0.91 12.45
C GLN A 62 4.80 1.16 12.30
N ARG A 63 5.24 1.88 11.25
CA ARG A 63 6.66 2.14 10.94
C ARG A 63 7.09 3.58 11.13
N THR A 64 6.15 4.51 11.07
CA THR A 64 6.43 5.96 10.98
C THR A 64 5.71 6.78 12.05
N MET A 65 4.80 6.15 12.81
CA MET A 65 3.95 6.79 13.83
C MET A 65 3.11 7.95 13.27
N LEU A 66 2.64 7.81 12.03
CA LEU A 66 1.91 8.85 11.31
C LEU A 66 0.39 8.86 11.52
N ALA A 67 -0.22 7.90 12.23
CA ALA A 67 -1.69 7.85 12.26
C ALA A 67 -2.32 8.97 13.09
N ASP A 68 -3.07 9.84 12.41
CA ASP A 68 -4.11 10.66 13.01
C ASP A 68 -5.49 9.98 13.00
N TRP A 69 -5.68 8.98 12.13
CA TRP A 69 -6.99 8.38 11.88
C TRP A 69 -7.15 7.04 12.62
N PRO A 70 -8.27 6.84 13.34
CA PRO A 70 -8.49 5.60 14.09
C PRO A 70 -8.87 4.41 13.19
N GLN A 71 -9.32 4.65 11.95
CA GLN A 71 -9.69 3.57 11.04
C GLN A 71 -8.47 2.81 10.56
N ARG A 72 -8.43 1.51 10.89
CA ARG A 72 -7.35 0.63 10.46
C ARG A 72 -7.57 0.17 9.02
N THR A 73 -6.47 0.02 8.28
CA THR A 73 -6.45 -0.42 6.90
C THR A 73 -5.81 -1.81 6.80
N TYR A 74 -6.55 -2.75 6.22
CA TYR A 74 -6.14 -4.14 6.07
C TYR A 74 -6.20 -4.59 4.62
N GLY A 75 -5.35 -5.54 4.24
CA GLY A 75 -5.26 -6.10 2.90
C GLY A 75 -5.78 -7.53 2.83
N VAL A 76 -6.48 -7.86 1.75
CA VAL A 76 -6.89 -9.23 1.40
C VAL A 76 -6.76 -9.46 -0.10
N SER A 77 -6.57 -10.69 -0.54
CA SER A 77 -6.76 -11.03 -1.96
C SER A 77 -8.23 -10.94 -2.38
N LEU A 78 -8.48 -10.81 -3.68
CA LEU A 78 -9.84 -10.86 -4.25
C LEU A 78 -10.59 -12.16 -3.90
N GLU A 79 -9.89 -13.29 -3.82
CA GLU A 79 -10.48 -14.57 -3.43
C GLU A 79 -10.92 -14.55 -1.96
N SER A 80 -10.02 -14.14 -1.06
CA SER A 80 -10.32 -13.95 0.36
C SER A 80 -11.47 -12.96 0.58
N TRP A 81 -11.53 -11.88 -0.20
CA TRP A 81 -12.62 -10.91 -0.14
C TRP A 81 -13.98 -11.53 -0.49
N ARG A 82 -14.08 -12.38 -1.51
CA ARG A 82 -15.36 -13.04 -1.88
C ARG A 82 -15.95 -13.87 -0.75
N ILE A 83 -15.10 -14.47 0.08
CA ILE A 83 -15.52 -15.24 1.25
C ILE A 83 -15.91 -14.28 2.39
N LEU A 84 -15.06 -13.29 2.67
CA LEU A 84 -15.22 -12.33 3.76
C LEU A 84 -16.42 -11.39 3.57
N SER A 85 -16.74 -11.03 2.33
CA SER A 85 -17.82 -10.09 2.00
C SER A 85 -19.20 -10.58 2.44
N SER A 86 -19.39 -11.90 2.53
CA SER A 86 -20.64 -12.51 3.01
C SER A 86 -20.85 -12.38 4.53
N LYS A 87 -19.77 -12.09 5.27
CA LYS A 87 -19.74 -12.04 6.75
C LYS A 87 -19.50 -10.64 7.28
N THR A 88 -19.32 -9.66 6.40
CA THR A 88 -18.95 -8.29 6.78
C THR A 88 -20.07 -7.32 6.43
N GLN A 89 -20.27 -6.32 7.29
CA GLN A 89 -21.19 -5.24 7.02
C GLN A 89 -20.48 -4.14 6.23
N LEU A 90 -20.82 -4.01 4.95
CA LEU A 90 -20.38 -2.89 4.12
C LEU A 90 -21.06 -1.60 4.56
N ILE A 91 -20.29 -0.51 4.65
CA ILE A 91 -20.81 0.80 5.00
C ILE A 91 -20.37 1.85 3.98
N GLY A 92 -21.29 2.75 3.61
CA GLY A 92 -21.02 3.83 2.66
C GLY A 92 -20.68 5.18 3.32
N ALA A 93 -21.06 5.37 4.59
CA ALA A 93 -20.78 6.59 5.34
C ALA A 93 -20.55 6.26 6.82
N PHE A 94 -19.64 6.98 7.46
CA PHE A 94 -19.29 6.83 8.86
C PHE A 94 -18.67 8.13 9.41
N HIS A 95 -18.63 8.25 10.73
CA HIS A 95 -17.97 9.38 11.38
C HIS A 95 -16.46 9.16 11.42
N HIS A 96 -15.65 10.20 11.19
CA HIS A 96 -14.18 10.10 11.11
C HIS A 96 -13.52 9.53 12.38
N ASN A 97 -14.17 9.64 13.55
CA ASN A 97 -13.67 9.05 14.81
C ASN A 97 -14.25 7.66 15.13
N ASP A 98 -15.01 7.04 14.24
CA ASP A 98 -15.60 5.72 14.46
C ASP A 98 -14.52 4.62 14.35
N ALA A 99 -13.97 4.20 15.48
CA ALA A 99 -12.95 3.16 15.55
C ALA A 99 -13.50 1.73 15.32
N SER A 100 -14.82 1.54 15.26
CA SER A 100 -15.42 0.25 14.85
C SER A 100 -15.32 0.02 13.33
N VAL A 101 -14.87 1.04 12.59
CA VAL A 101 -14.76 1.02 11.15
C VAL A 101 -13.33 0.70 10.72
N SER A 102 -13.22 -0.19 9.74
CA SER A 102 -11.96 -0.53 9.10
C SER A 102 -12.08 -0.39 7.59
N LYS A 103 -10.98 -0.04 6.95
CA LYS A 103 -10.81 -0.04 5.50
C LYS A 103 -10.18 -1.35 5.07
N ILE A 104 -10.75 -2.01 4.06
CA ILE A 104 -10.16 -3.19 3.44
C ILE A 104 -9.71 -2.79 2.03
N GLN A 105 -8.42 -2.94 1.74
CA GLN A 105 -7.90 -2.90 0.39
C GLN A 105 -7.94 -4.31 -0.19
N VAL A 106 -8.62 -4.48 -1.32
CA VAL A 106 -8.67 -5.74 -2.05
C VAL A 106 -7.57 -5.74 -3.09
N TRP A 107 -6.66 -6.71 -2.98
CA TRP A 107 -5.46 -6.82 -3.82
C TRP A 107 -5.60 -7.93 -4.86
N SER A 108 -4.82 -7.83 -5.94
CA SER A 108 -4.75 -8.83 -7.02
C SER A 108 -4.10 -10.16 -6.62
N PHE A 109 -3.41 -10.19 -5.48
CA PHE A 109 -2.78 -11.36 -4.90
C PHE A 109 -2.85 -11.27 -3.37
N GLU A 110 -2.47 -12.34 -2.66
CA GLU A 110 -2.55 -12.40 -1.19
C GLU A 110 -1.47 -11.53 -0.53
N PRO A 111 -1.83 -10.46 0.21
CA PRO A 111 -0.82 -9.59 0.83
C PRO A 111 0.07 -10.34 1.83
N GLY A 112 -0.49 -11.36 2.51
CA GLY A 112 0.25 -12.18 3.46
C GLY A 112 1.36 -13.04 2.85
N SER A 113 1.44 -13.14 1.51
CA SER A 113 2.52 -13.87 0.84
C SER A 113 3.79 -13.03 0.62
N LEU A 114 3.75 -11.72 0.89
CA LEU A 114 4.87 -10.83 0.65
C LEU A 114 5.93 -10.89 1.77
N THR A 115 7.20 -10.84 1.37
CA THR A 115 8.28 -10.48 2.29
C THR A 115 8.14 -9.02 2.75
N GLU A 116 8.77 -8.65 3.88
CA GLU A 116 8.77 -7.27 4.39
C GLU A 116 9.20 -6.24 3.32
N MET A 117 10.24 -6.55 2.55
CA MET A 117 10.73 -5.65 1.49
C MET A 117 9.71 -5.51 0.35
N GLN A 118 9.13 -6.62 -0.11
CA GLN A 118 8.07 -6.58 -1.13
C GLN A 118 6.83 -5.85 -0.62
N MET A 119 6.47 -6.02 0.65
CA MET A 119 5.33 -5.35 1.26
C MET A 119 5.50 -3.83 1.27
N ARG A 120 6.68 -3.32 1.64
CA ARG A 120 6.97 -1.88 1.62
C ARG A 120 6.76 -1.29 0.22
N LEU A 121 7.32 -1.94 -0.81
CA LEU A 121 7.14 -1.50 -2.20
C LEU A 121 5.67 -1.63 -2.65
N ALA A 122 5.03 -2.77 -2.36
CA ALA A 122 3.64 -3.03 -2.71
C ALA A 122 2.69 -1.98 -2.12
N VAL A 123 2.84 -1.66 -0.83
CA VAL A 123 2.05 -0.63 -0.14
C VAL A 123 2.26 0.74 -0.78
N ALA A 124 3.50 1.12 -1.09
CA ALA A 124 3.79 2.38 -1.77
C ALA A 124 3.07 2.50 -3.13
N LEU A 125 3.04 1.40 -3.90
CA LEU A 125 2.36 1.34 -5.19
C LEU A 125 0.83 1.40 -5.09
N THR A 126 0.24 1.24 -3.89
CA THR A 126 -1.22 1.36 -3.70
C THR A 126 -1.74 2.79 -3.66
N TYR A 127 -0.88 3.76 -3.36
CA TYR A 127 -1.29 5.16 -3.26
C TYR A 127 -1.43 5.77 -4.65
N THR A 128 -2.54 6.45 -4.87
CA THR A 128 -2.79 7.23 -6.08
C THR A 128 -2.18 8.63 -5.96
N ASN A 129 -1.93 9.29 -7.11
CA ASN A 129 -1.44 10.66 -7.12
C ASN A 129 -2.39 11.65 -6.43
N ALA A 130 -3.70 11.36 -6.45
CA ALA A 130 -4.70 12.17 -5.75
C ALA A 130 -4.57 12.04 -4.21
N GLU A 131 -4.33 10.83 -3.71
CA GLU A 131 -4.11 10.60 -2.28
C GLU A 131 -2.80 11.25 -1.80
N LEU A 132 -1.72 11.14 -2.59
CA LEU A 132 -0.44 11.77 -2.26
C LEU A 132 -0.54 13.30 -2.21
N ARG A 133 -1.27 13.93 -3.14
CA ARG A 133 -1.52 15.38 -3.13
C ARG A 133 -2.42 15.85 -2.00
N ALA A 134 -3.35 15.00 -1.59
CA ALA A 134 -4.28 15.34 -0.51
C ALA A 134 -3.59 15.33 0.87
N GLU A 135 -2.54 14.53 1.04
CA GLU A 135 -1.85 14.36 2.31
C GLU A 135 -0.33 14.22 2.11
N SER A 136 0.37 15.36 2.12
CA SER A 136 1.83 15.44 1.97
C SER A 136 2.62 14.58 2.97
N ARG A 137 2.06 14.30 4.16
CA ARG A 137 2.74 13.47 5.17
C ARG A 137 2.87 12.01 4.75
N ILE A 138 1.98 11.52 3.88
CA ILE A 138 2.10 10.18 3.29
C ILE A 138 3.39 10.09 2.47
N VAL A 139 3.78 11.16 1.76
CA VAL A 139 5.03 11.17 0.97
C VAL A 139 6.25 10.97 1.88
N GLY A 140 6.29 11.69 3.01
CA GLY A 140 7.33 11.53 4.03
C GLY A 140 7.36 10.11 4.61
N ALA A 141 6.18 9.53 4.89
CA ALA A 141 6.03 8.15 5.35
C ALA A 141 6.63 7.14 4.37
N LEU A 142 6.28 7.32 3.09
CA LEU A 142 6.67 6.43 2.02
C LEU A 142 8.16 6.50 1.79
N ASN A 143 8.75 7.71 1.79
CA ASN A 143 10.20 7.87 1.74
C ASN A 143 10.91 7.19 2.91
N HIS A 144 10.35 7.24 4.13
CA HIS A 144 10.93 6.54 5.27
C HIS A 144 10.99 5.02 5.07
N VAL A 145 9.96 4.41 4.46
CA VAL A 145 9.95 2.96 4.23
C VAL A 145 10.67 2.52 2.95
N LEU A 146 10.85 3.41 1.98
CA LEU A 146 11.39 3.11 0.65
C LEU A 146 12.89 3.39 0.49
N ASN A 147 13.45 4.38 1.20
CA ASN A 147 14.83 4.83 0.97
C ASN A 147 15.85 3.70 1.14
N ASP A 148 15.68 2.83 2.15
CA ASP A 148 16.52 1.65 2.37
C ASP A 148 16.46 0.63 1.21
N LEU A 149 15.32 0.61 0.51
CA LEU A 149 15.10 -0.21 -0.68
C LEU A 149 15.62 0.46 -1.95
N GLY A 150 16.16 1.68 -1.87
CA GLY A 150 16.72 2.40 -3.02
C GLY A 150 15.68 3.14 -3.85
N PHE A 151 14.48 3.39 -3.31
CA PHE A 151 13.41 4.12 -4.00
C PHE A 151 13.03 5.38 -3.21
N CYS A 152 12.46 6.37 -3.90
CA CYS A 152 11.91 7.57 -3.28
C CYS A 152 10.67 8.07 -4.03
N LEU A 153 9.96 8.99 -3.39
CA LEU A 153 8.94 9.85 -3.97
C LEU A 153 9.42 11.30 -3.90
N ASP A 154 9.33 11.98 -5.03
CA ASP A 154 9.60 13.41 -5.13
C ASP A 154 8.50 14.22 -4.44
N GLY A 155 8.81 14.80 -3.28
CA GLY A 155 7.86 15.56 -2.47
C GLY A 155 7.39 16.87 -3.10
N ASP A 156 8.15 17.45 -4.03
CA ASP A 156 7.75 18.70 -4.69
C ASP A 156 6.68 18.46 -5.77
N ARG A 157 6.43 17.19 -6.13
CA ARG A 157 5.45 16.77 -7.15
C ARG A 157 4.04 16.55 -6.60
N TYR A 158 3.90 16.39 -5.28
CA TYR A 158 2.67 15.96 -4.60
C TYR A 158 2.20 16.98 -3.57
#